data_AF-A0A3P3UDJ3-F1
#
_entry.id   AF-A0A3P3UDJ3-F1
#
_cell.length_a   1.000
_cell.length_b   1.000
_cell.length_c   1.000
_cell.angle_alpha   90.00
_cell.angle_beta   90.00
_cell.angle_gamma   90.00
#
_symmetry.space_group_name_H-M   'P 1'
#
loop_
_entity.id
_entity.type
_entity.pdbx_description
1 polymer ?
#
loop_
_entity_poly.entity_id
_entity_poly.type
_entity_poly.pdbx_seq_one_letter_code
_entity_poly.pdbx_strand_id
1 'polypeptide(L)'
;MGLVDDAWFTVEMIDTRTYAISEYGHWEKVHSFLLIGENKAALIDTGLGIDNIKRITDELTRLPIVVITTHVHWDHIGSHGEFDCILVHEAERDWLVHGIPGLPIEVIRKDVRRDISRPAPRSFNPDTYVPFTGIPSGTLRDGDTLDLGNRKLAIFHTPGHSPGHISIRDVFSGYLFTGDLLYKDTPIQKLGYPRKLQQKHKNLKCRYFSDTHPFERNSGILCLYFLPSQGNARVLDRSKENKYIGKIQ
;
A
#
# COMPACT_ATOMS: atom_id res chain seq x y z
N MET A 1 15.08 -4.19 -14.75
CA MET A 1 14.08 -5.09 -15.35
C MET A 1 13.24 -5.62 -14.21
N GLY A 2 11.95 -5.31 -14.20
CA GLY A 2 11.01 -5.81 -13.19
C GLY A 2 10.90 -7.33 -13.29
N LEU A 3 10.63 -7.99 -12.17
CA LEU A 3 10.51 -9.45 -12.09
C LEU A 3 9.29 -9.99 -12.85
N VAL A 4 8.31 -9.13 -13.09
CA VAL A 4 7.08 -9.39 -13.84
C VAL A 4 6.99 -8.31 -14.92
N ASP A 5 6.79 -8.73 -16.16
CA ASP A 5 6.54 -7.85 -17.30
C ASP A 5 5.02 -7.75 -17.49
N ASP A 6 4.43 -6.61 -17.13
CA ASP A 6 2.99 -6.38 -17.18
C ASP A 6 2.67 -5.00 -17.78
N ALA A 7 1.57 -4.93 -18.52
CA ALA A 7 1.17 -3.71 -19.24
C ALA A 7 0.57 -2.64 -18.32
N TRP A 8 -0.08 -3.04 -17.23
CA TRP A 8 -0.77 -2.16 -16.30
C TRP A 8 0.07 -1.95 -15.03
N PHE A 9 0.41 -3.04 -14.36
CA PHE A 9 1.12 -3.04 -13.09
C PHE A 9 2.63 -2.84 -13.27
N THR A 10 3.25 -2.13 -12.33
CA THR A 10 4.70 -2.09 -12.18
C THR A 10 5.11 -2.72 -10.87
N VAL A 11 5.90 -3.78 -10.95
CA VAL A 11 6.37 -4.54 -9.79
C VAL A 11 7.80 -4.15 -9.45
N GLU A 12 7.99 -3.62 -8.25
CA GLU A 12 9.29 -3.26 -7.70
C GLU A 12 9.62 -4.13 -6.49
N MET A 13 10.76 -4.83 -6.53
CA MET A 13 11.29 -5.53 -5.36
C MET A 13 11.89 -4.50 -4.38
N ILE A 14 11.29 -4.40 -3.19
CA ILE A 14 11.81 -3.55 -2.10
C ILE A 14 12.94 -4.29 -1.38
N ASP A 15 12.72 -5.57 -1.09
CA ASP A 15 13.72 -6.51 -0.59
C ASP A 15 13.37 -7.94 -1.05
N THR A 16 14.15 -8.93 -0.62
CA THR A 16 14.01 -10.33 -1.07
C THR A 16 12.65 -10.97 -0.78
N ARG A 17 11.82 -10.38 0.09
CA ARG A 17 10.48 -10.90 0.46
C ARG A 17 9.40 -9.82 0.43
N THR A 18 9.66 -8.66 -0.19
CA THR A 18 8.74 -7.52 -0.16
C THR A 18 8.67 -6.85 -1.52
N TYR A 19 7.45 -6.68 -2.03
CA TYR A 19 7.20 -6.10 -3.35
C TYR A 19 6.22 -4.94 -3.24
N ALA A 20 6.47 -3.87 -3.99
CA ALA A 20 5.47 -2.88 -4.34
C ALA A 20 4.86 -3.25 -5.69
N ILE A 21 3.54 -3.23 -5.80
CA ILE A 21 2.78 -3.44 -7.03
C ILE A 21 2.00 -2.14 -7.28
N SER A 22 2.37 -1.43 -8.33
CA SER A 22 1.97 -0.03 -8.54
C SER A 22 1.19 0.17 -9.82
N GLU A 23 0.16 1.01 -9.78
CA GLU A 23 -0.70 1.37 -10.91
C GLU A 23 -0.34 2.77 -11.45
N TYR A 24 0.91 2.95 -11.90
CA TYR A 24 1.40 4.24 -12.41
C TYR A 24 0.64 4.77 -13.64
N GLY A 25 -0.16 3.90 -14.28
CA GLY A 25 -1.03 4.26 -15.39
C GLY A 25 -2.21 5.16 -15.00
N HIS A 26 -2.55 5.27 -13.71
CA HIS A 26 -3.66 6.08 -13.22
C HIS A 26 -3.16 7.30 -12.41
N TRP A 27 -3.98 8.34 -12.30
CA TRP A 27 -3.60 9.63 -11.71
C TRP A 27 -3.25 9.55 -10.21
N GLU A 28 -3.86 8.63 -9.47
CA GLU A 28 -3.59 8.43 -8.04
C GLU A 28 -2.27 7.68 -7.81
N LYS A 29 -1.81 6.93 -8.82
CA LYS A 29 -0.59 6.11 -8.77
C LYS A 29 -0.58 5.19 -7.55
N VAL A 30 -1.69 4.49 -7.34
CA VAL A 30 -1.89 3.62 -6.17
C VAL A 30 -0.81 2.55 -6.07
N HIS A 31 -0.46 2.23 -4.83
CA HIS A 31 0.50 1.19 -4.50
C HIS A 31 -0.11 0.15 -3.55
N SER A 32 0.01 -1.12 -3.90
CA SER A 32 -0.26 -2.26 -3.01
C SER A 32 1.05 -2.96 -2.67
N PHE A 33 1.13 -3.64 -1.52
CA PHE A 33 2.40 -4.23 -1.05
C PHE A 33 2.24 -5.70 -0.69
N LEU A 34 3.05 -6.55 -1.32
CA LEU A 34 3.07 -7.98 -1.04
C LEU A 34 4.25 -8.31 -0.13
N LEU A 35 3.93 -8.78 1.08
CA LEU A 35 4.88 -9.19 2.11
C LEU A 35 4.83 -10.71 2.25
N ILE A 36 5.91 -11.39 1.84
CA ILE A 36 6.00 -12.85 1.91
C ILE A 36 6.59 -13.28 3.26
N GLY A 37 5.88 -14.14 4.00
CA GLY A 37 6.38 -14.86 5.17
C GLY A 37 6.74 -16.32 4.83
N GLU A 38 6.90 -17.17 5.85
CA GLU A 38 7.20 -18.60 5.64
C GLU A 38 5.94 -19.45 5.38
N ASN A 39 4.79 -19.08 5.98
CA ASN A 39 3.56 -19.88 5.94
C ASN A 39 2.47 -19.23 5.08
N LYS A 40 2.43 -17.90 5.01
CA LYS A 40 1.47 -17.12 4.25
C LYS A 40 2.10 -15.79 3.78
N ALA A 41 1.45 -15.13 2.84
CA ALA A 41 1.78 -13.77 2.46
C ALA A 41 0.69 -12.80 2.91
N ALA A 42 1.06 -11.54 3.16
CA ALA A 42 0.11 -10.44 3.32
C ALA A 42 0.14 -9.56 2.08
N LEU A 43 -1.03 -9.24 1.54
CA LEU A 43 -1.20 -8.19 0.54
C LEU A 43 -1.83 -6.99 1.24
N ILE A 44 -1.12 -5.87 1.29
CA ILE A 44 -1.63 -4.60 1.83
C ILE A 44 -2.31 -3.86 0.69
N ASP A 45 -3.63 -3.71 0.80
CA ASP A 45 -4.54 -3.17 -0.21
C ASP A 45 -4.50 -3.92 -1.57
N THR A 46 -5.48 -3.67 -2.43
CA THR A 46 -5.65 -4.38 -3.71
C THR A 46 -5.81 -3.46 -4.92
N GLY A 47 -5.47 -2.19 -4.73
CA GLY A 47 -5.46 -1.19 -5.79
C GLY A 47 -6.85 -0.79 -6.28
N LEU A 48 -6.85 -0.20 -7.48
CA LEU A 48 -8.01 0.43 -8.12
C LEU A 48 -9.00 -0.60 -8.68
N GLY A 49 -8.56 -1.82 -8.98
CA GLY A 49 -9.38 -2.83 -9.67
C GLY A 49 -9.58 -2.52 -11.15
N ILE A 50 -8.72 -1.70 -11.76
CA ILE A 50 -8.68 -1.49 -13.21
C ILE A 50 -8.20 -2.76 -13.93
N ASP A 51 -7.21 -3.44 -13.34
CA ASP A 51 -6.85 -4.81 -13.69
C ASP A 51 -6.81 -5.68 -12.42
N ASN A 52 -6.78 -7.00 -12.59
CA ASN A 52 -6.78 -7.96 -11.50
C ASN A 52 -5.38 -8.15 -10.92
N ILE A 53 -5.10 -7.56 -9.75
CA ILE A 53 -3.81 -7.67 -9.07
C ILE A 53 -3.46 -9.12 -8.67
N LYS A 54 -4.44 -10.01 -8.56
CA LYS A 54 -4.21 -11.43 -8.20
C LYS A 54 -3.32 -12.15 -9.22
N ARG A 55 -3.40 -11.77 -10.51
CA ARG A 55 -2.47 -12.27 -11.54
C ARG A 55 -1.01 -12.03 -11.15
N ILE A 56 -0.73 -10.83 -10.65
CA ILE A 56 0.61 -10.44 -10.23
C ILE A 56 1.03 -11.18 -8.96
N THR A 57 0.14 -11.30 -7.98
CA THR A 57 0.48 -11.99 -6.72
C THR A 57 0.68 -13.49 -6.91
N ASP A 58 -0.08 -14.14 -7.80
CA ASP A 58 0.07 -15.56 -8.14
C ASP A 58 1.39 -15.88 -8.87
N GLU A 59 1.97 -14.89 -9.58
CA GLU A 59 3.31 -14.99 -10.16
C GLU A 59 4.42 -14.82 -9.12
N LEU A 60 4.19 -14.02 -8.07
CA LEU A 60 5.18 -13.70 -7.03
C LEU A 60 5.23 -14.73 -5.89
N THR A 61 4.14 -15.43 -5.60
CA THR A 61 4.08 -16.42 -4.50
C THR A 61 3.04 -17.51 -4.73
N ARG A 62 3.27 -18.68 -4.11
CA ARG A 62 2.29 -19.78 -4.02
C ARG A 62 1.68 -19.93 -2.63
N LEU A 63 2.11 -19.09 -1.68
CA LEU A 63 1.57 -19.11 -0.33
C LEU A 63 0.14 -18.56 -0.30
N PRO A 64 -0.71 -19.02 0.63
CA PRO A 64 -2.00 -18.39 0.84
C PRO A 64 -1.82 -16.91 1.19
N ILE A 65 -2.67 -16.06 0.60
CA ILE A 65 -2.63 -14.61 0.78
C ILE A 65 -3.72 -14.17 1.74
N VAL A 66 -3.35 -13.34 2.71
CA VAL A 66 -4.28 -12.57 3.54
C VAL A 66 -4.21 -11.11 3.09
N VAL A 67 -5.35 -10.56 2.66
CA VAL A 67 -5.47 -9.12 2.37
C VAL A 67 -5.63 -8.37 3.68
N ILE A 68 -4.80 -7.36 3.89
CA ILE A 68 -4.90 -6.42 5.01
C ILE A 68 -5.24 -5.06 4.42
N THR A 69 -6.46 -4.60 4.68
CA THR A 69 -6.97 -3.34 4.13
C THR A 69 -6.60 -2.18 5.05
N THR A 70 -5.89 -1.20 4.53
CA THR A 70 -5.54 0.01 5.30
C THR A 70 -6.79 0.82 5.63
N HIS A 71 -7.69 0.97 4.67
CA HIS A 71 -9.02 1.56 4.84
C HIS A 71 -9.94 1.27 3.64
N VAL A 72 -11.25 1.48 3.78
CA VAL A 72 -12.24 1.17 2.74
C VAL A 72 -12.51 2.39 1.87
N HIS A 73 -11.57 2.67 0.97
CA HIS A 73 -11.80 3.52 -0.20
C HIS A 73 -11.64 2.73 -1.50
N TRP A 74 -12.23 3.25 -2.57
CA TRP A 74 -12.37 2.56 -3.85
C TRP A 74 -11.03 2.21 -4.51
N ASP A 75 -10.01 3.01 -4.23
CA ASP A 75 -8.63 2.88 -4.68
C ASP A 75 -7.80 1.89 -3.84
N HIS A 76 -8.34 1.36 -2.73
CA HIS A 76 -7.69 0.34 -1.90
C HIS A 76 -8.34 -1.03 -2.02
N ILE A 77 -9.63 -1.08 -2.39
CA ILE A 77 -10.45 -2.29 -2.34
C ILE A 77 -10.78 -2.89 -3.71
N GLY A 78 -10.21 -2.36 -4.79
CA GLY A 78 -10.64 -2.64 -6.16
C GLY A 78 -10.59 -4.11 -6.58
N SER A 79 -9.61 -4.89 -6.08
CA SER A 79 -9.53 -6.34 -6.37
C SER A 79 -9.81 -7.22 -5.14
N HIS A 80 -10.45 -6.71 -4.09
CA HIS A 80 -10.73 -7.50 -2.87
C HIS A 80 -11.48 -8.80 -3.18
N GLY A 81 -12.44 -8.77 -4.11
CA GLY A 81 -13.26 -9.94 -4.48
C GLY A 81 -12.49 -11.12 -5.07
N GLU A 82 -11.21 -10.95 -5.37
CA GLU A 82 -10.32 -11.98 -5.93
C GLU A 82 -9.61 -12.80 -4.83
N PHE A 83 -9.81 -12.46 -3.55
CA PHE A 83 -9.12 -13.09 -2.41
C PHE A 83 -10.09 -13.65 -1.36
N ASP A 84 -9.78 -14.84 -0.84
CA ASP A 84 -10.64 -15.54 0.13
C ASP A 84 -10.55 -14.96 1.56
N CYS A 85 -9.44 -14.30 1.89
CA CYS A 85 -9.15 -13.82 3.25
C CYS A 85 -8.90 -12.31 3.25
N ILE A 86 -9.91 -11.55 3.68
CA ILE A 86 -9.85 -10.09 3.78
C ILE A 86 -10.00 -9.68 5.25
N LEU A 87 -9.04 -8.90 5.73
CA LEU A 87 -9.04 -8.32 7.08
C LEU A 87 -9.12 -6.79 6.99
N VAL A 88 -10.11 -6.23 7.68
CA VAL A 88 -10.29 -4.78 7.84
C VAL A 88 -10.25 -4.40 9.31
N HIS A 89 -9.99 -3.14 9.65
CA HIS A 89 -10.23 -2.69 11.02
C HIS A 89 -11.71 -2.79 11.40
N GLU A 90 -12.05 -3.07 12.65
CA GLU A 90 -13.46 -3.25 13.06
C GLU A 90 -14.37 -2.05 12.72
N ALA A 91 -13.82 -0.83 12.77
CA ALA A 91 -14.54 0.40 12.41
C ALA A 91 -14.71 0.62 10.88
N GLU A 92 -14.03 -0.14 10.03
CA GLU A 92 -14.23 -0.13 8.56
C GLU A 92 -15.29 -1.14 8.09
N ARG A 93 -15.68 -2.09 8.96
CA ARG A 93 -16.55 -3.22 8.59
C ARG A 93 -17.84 -2.75 7.91
N ASP A 94 -18.50 -1.74 8.48
CA ASP A 94 -19.77 -1.25 7.96
C ASP A 94 -19.61 -0.62 6.57
N TRP A 95 -18.49 0.06 6.31
CA TRP A 95 -18.20 0.66 5.00
C TRP A 95 -17.94 -0.41 3.95
N LEU A 96 -17.22 -1.50 4.30
CA LEU A 96 -16.99 -2.59 3.35
C LEU A 96 -18.29 -3.33 3.01
N VAL A 97 -19.17 -3.53 3.99
CA VAL A 97 -20.42 -4.28 3.79
C VAL A 97 -21.48 -3.45 3.06
N HIS A 98 -21.61 -2.17 3.40
CA HIS A 98 -22.71 -1.33 2.95
C HIS A 98 -22.31 -0.24 1.94
N GLY A 99 -21.03 -0.14 1.62
CA GLY A 99 -20.47 0.90 0.77
C GLY A 99 -20.02 2.13 1.55
N ILE A 100 -19.23 2.97 0.87
CA ILE A 100 -18.58 4.16 1.43
C ILE A 100 -19.63 5.25 1.66
N PRO A 101 -19.89 5.69 2.91
CA PRO A 101 -20.93 6.67 3.20
C PRO A 101 -20.65 8.02 2.54
N GLY A 102 -21.68 8.61 1.93
CA GLY A 102 -21.61 9.97 1.39
C GLY A 102 -20.81 10.11 0.09
N LEU A 103 -20.34 9.01 -0.51
CA LEU A 103 -19.62 9.03 -1.78
C LEU A 103 -20.50 8.44 -2.90
N PRO A 104 -21.12 9.26 -3.77
CA PRO A 104 -21.94 8.77 -4.86
C PRO A 104 -21.13 7.97 -5.88
N ILE A 105 -21.72 6.91 -6.44
CA ILE A 105 -21.07 6.06 -7.44
C ILE A 105 -20.55 6.84 -8.66
N GLU A 106 -21.25 7.91 -9.07
CA GLU A 106 -20.83 8.74 -10.20
C GLU A 106 -19.56 9.55 -9.92
N VAL A 107 -19.29 9.87 -8.65
CA VAL A 107 -18.01 10.51 -8.26
C VAL A 107 -16.89 9.48 -8.39
N ILE A 108 -17.09 8.27 -7.87
CA ILE A 108 -16.13 7.17 -7.97
C ILE A 108 -15.81 6.84 -9.43
N ARG A 109 -16.84 6.71 -10.28
CA ARG A 109 -16.66 6.44 -11.72
C ARG A 109 -15.95 7.56 -12.45
N LYS A 110 -16.16 8.81 -12.02
CA LYS A 110 -15.44 9.98 -12.55
C LYS A 110 -13.96 9.95 -12.14
N ASP A 111 -13.64 9.51 -10.92
CA ASP A 111 -12.27 9.49 -10.42
C ASP A 111 -11.48 8.28 -10.94
N VAL A 112 -12.09 7.10 -11.07
CA VAL A 112 -11.43 5.91 -11.64
C VAL A 112 -11.09 6.10 -13.12
N ARG A 113 -11.87 6.88 -13.88
CA ARG A 113 -11.61 7.16 -15.32
C ARG A 113 -10.61 8.29 -15.57
N ARG A 114 -10.19 9.00 -14.52
CA ARG A 114 -9.41 10.23 -14.66
C ARG A 114 -7.95 9.93 -15.03
N ASP A 115 -7.43 10.74 -15.96
CA ASP A 115 -6.03 10.80 -16.41
C ASP A 115 -5.30 9.44 -16.51
N ILE A 116 -5.91 8.48 -17.21
CA ILE A 116 -5.30 7.18 -17.50
C ILE A 116 -4.23 7.34 -18.61
N SER A 117 -2.96 7.15 -18.24
CA SER A 117 -1.77 7.34 -19.07
C SER A 117 -1.20 6.07 -19.69
N ARG A 118 -1.61 4.89 -19.20
CA ARG A 118 -1.29 3.58 -19.79
C ARG A 118 -2.55 2.93 -20.33
N PRO A 119 -2.48 2.11 -21.39
CA PRO A 119 -3.64 1.37 -21.86
C PRO A 119 -4.23 0.49 -20.75
N ALA A 120 -5.45 0.80 -20.32
CA ALA A 120 -6.19 -0.05 -19.40
C ALA A 120 -6.55 -1.40 -20.08
N PRO A 121 -6.78 -2.48 -19.32
CA PRO A 121 -7.21 -3.75 -19.87
C PRO A 121 -8.51 -3.61 -20.66
N ARG A 122 -8.70 -4.43 -21.71
CA ARG A 122 -9.93 -4.42 -22.52
C ARG A 122 -11.19 -4.76 -21.72
N SER A 123 -11.03 -5.47 -20.61
CA SER A 123 -12.10 -5.83 -19.68
C SER A 123 -12.55 -4.66 -18.79
N PHE A 124 -11.74 -3.60 -18.68
CA PHE A 124 -12.07 -2.46 -17.84
C PHE A 124 -13.06 -1.52 -18.54
N ASN A 125 -14.19 -1.27 -17.87
CA ASN A 125 -15.14 -0.25 -18.27
C ASN A 125 -15.48 0.63 -17.05
N PRO A 126 -15.07 1.91 -17.04
CA PRO A 126 -15.30 2.79 -15.89
C PRO A 126 -16.78 3.08 -15.65
N ASP A 127 -17.63 3.03 -16.67
CA ASP A 127 -19.06 3.31 -16.52
C ASP A 127 -19.81 2.17 -15.81
N THR A 128 -19.19 0.98 -15.73
CA THR A 128 -19.71 -0.17 -14.98
C THR A 128 -18.93 -0.44 -13.70
N TYR A 129 -17.91 0.36 -13.40
CA TYR A 129 -17.11 0.18 -12.19
C TYR A 129 -17.98 0.33 -10.94
N VAL A 130 -17.77 -0.57 -9.97
CA VAL A 130 -18.38 -0.57 -8.64
C VAL A 130 -17.31 -1.01 -7.64
N PRO A 131 -17.05 -0.24 -6.57
CA PRO A 131 -16.14 -0.68 -5.52
C PRO A 131 -16.61 -2.00 -4.91
N PHE A 132 -15.66 -2.81 -4.48
CA PHE A 132 -15.98 -4.05 -3.80
C PHE A 132 -16.84 -3.78 -2.55
N THR A 133 -17.87 -4.62 -2.37
CA THR A 133 -18.61 -4.71 -1.11
C THR A 133 -18.69 -6.18 -0.70
N GLY A 134 -18.58 -6.45 0.60
CA GLY A 134 -18.57 -7.82 1.10
C GLY A 134 -18.35 -7.91 2.60
N ILE A 135 -18.64 -9.09 3.16
CA ILE A 135 -18.34 -9.38 4.56
C ILE A 135 -16.85 -9.73 4.66
N PRO A 136 -16.05 -9.00 5.46
CA PRO A 136 -14.65 -9.35 5.64
C PRO A 136 -14.53 -10.67 6.40
N SER A 137 -13.49 -11.45 6.09
CA SER A 137 -13.21 -12.73 6.73
C SER A 137 -12.85 -12.58 8.21
N GLY A 138 -12.38 -11.39 8.61
CA GLY A 138 -12.11 -11.03 10.01
C GLY A 138 -11.90 -9.54 10.19
N THR A 139 -11.79 -9.13 11.45
CA THR A 139 -11.52 -7.73 11.82
C THR A 139 -10.21 -7.60 12.60
N LEU A 140 -9.55 -6.46 12.46
CA LEU A 140 -8.34 -6.07 13.18
C LEU A 140 -8.64 -4.95 14.18
N ARG A 141 -7.79 -4.83 15.19
CA ARG A 141 -7.80 -3.79 16.22
C ARG A 141 -6.42 -3.18 16.39
N ASP A 142 -6.38 -2.02 17.06
CA ASP A 142 -5.13 -1.42 17.49
C ASP A 142 -4.32 -2.39 18.37
N GLY A 143 -3.02 -2.50 18.06
CA GLY A 143 -2.09 -3.36 18.79
C GLY A 143 -2.11 -4.84 18.38
N ASP A 144 -2.99 -5.26 17.47
CA ASP A 144 -2.96 -6.62 16.93
C ASP A 144 -1.63 -6.92 16.22
N THR A 145 -1.29 -8.20 16.17
CA THR A 145 -0.11 -8.67 15.43
C THR A 145 -0.47 -9.88 14.58
N LEU A 146 -0.23 -9.78 13.28
CA LEU A 146 -0.37 -10.88 12.33
C LEU A 146 0.98 -11.53 12.06
N ASP A 147 1.10 -12.84 12.29
CA ASP A 147 2.30 -13.61 11.97
C ASP A 147 2.13 -14.32 10.61
N LEU A 148 3.03 -14.05 9.67
CA LEU A 148 3.07 -14.65 8.34
C LEU A 148 3.95 -15.91 8.27
N GLY A 149 4.48 -16.36 9.41
CA GLY A 149 5.56 -17.34 9.51
C GLY A 149 6.89 -16.61 9.59
N ASN A 150 7.36 -16.41 10.83
CA ASN A 150 8.62 -15.72 11.15
C ASN A 150 8.72 -14.29 10.59
N ARG A 151 7.56 -13.65 10.34
CA ARG A 151 7.45 -12.25 9.92
C ARG A 151 6.17 -11.68 10.52
N LYS A 152 6.33 -10.77 11.47
CA LYS A 152 5.23 -10.21 12.26
C LYS A 152 4.87 -8.81 11.78
N LEU A 153 3.59 -8.60 11.53
CA LEU A 153 3.02 -7.30 11.16
C LEU A 153 2.22 -6.75 12.34
N ALA A 154 2.66 -5.64 12.92
CA ALA A 154 1.94 -4.94 13.99
C ALA A 154 0.96 -3.93 13.40
N ILE A 155 -0.27 -3.94 13.90
CA ILE A 155 -1.37 -3.07 13.45
C ILE A 155 -1.49 -1.86 14.38
N PHE A 156 -1.59 -0.67 13.78
CA PHE A 156 -1.83 0.58 14.49
C PHE A 156 -3.10 1.23 13.95
N HIS A 157 -4.08 1.45 14.82
CA HIS A 157 -5.27 2.23 14.45
C HIS A 157 -4.89 3.70 14.35
N THR A 158 -5.07 4.27 13.16
CA THR A 158 -4.68 5.64 12.82
C THR A 158 -5.85 6.37 12.17
N PRO A 159 -6.97 6.55 12.90
CA PRO A 159 -8.20 7.12 12.34
C PRO A 159 -8.02 8.58 11.93
N GLY A 160 -8.84 9.02 10.98
CA GLY A 160 -8.91 10.42 10.54
C GLY A 160 -9.24 10.54 9.06
N HIS A 161 -8.52 9.82 8.21
CA HIS A 161 -8.83 9.71 6.77
C HIS A 161 -10.12 8.87 6.56
N SER A 162 -10.25 7.80 7.34
CA SER A 162 -11.45 6.97 7.47
C SER A 162 -11.61 6.55 8.96
N PRO A 163 -12.77 6.02 9.39
CA PRO A 163 -13.02 5.71 10.81
C PRO A 163 -12.12 4.60 11.36
N GLY A 164 -11.75 3.63 10.54
CA GLY A 164 -10.90 2.50 10.90
C GLY A 164 -9.58 2.47 10.14
N HIS A 165 -9.10 3.59 9.60
CA HIS A 165 -7.81 3.63 8.93
C HIS A 165 -6.70 3.04 9.82
N ILE A 166 -5.85 2.17 9.26
CA ILE A 166 -4.71 1.57 9.95
C ILE A 166 -3.38 1.85 9.26
N SER A 167 -2.31 1.83 10.06
CA SER A 167 -0.94 1.70 9.58
C SER A 167 -0.37 0.37 10.04
N ILE A 168 0.47 -0.25 9.20
CA ILE A 168 0.97 -1.60 9.41
C ILE A 168 2.49 -1.54 9.50
N ARG A 169 3.08 -2.11 10.55
CA ARG A 169 4.54 -2.17 10.69
C ARG A 169 5.04 -3.60 10.57
N ASP A 170 5.92 -3.84 9.61
CA ASP A 170 6.74 -5.05 9.62
C ASP A 170 7.81 -4.93 10.71
N VAL A 171 7.70 -5.79 11.72
CA VAL A 171 8.55 -5.74 12.92
C VAL A 171 10.00 -6.08 12.59
N PHE A 172 10.24 -6.94 11.60
CA PHE A 172 11.57 -7.41 11.26
C PHE A 172 12.34 -6.39 10.41
N SER A 173 11.77 -5.97 9.29
CA SER A 173 12.39 -4.98 8.39
C SER A 173 12.33 -3.56 8.95
N GLY A 174 11.41 -3.31 9.89
CA GLY A 174 11.15 -1.98 10.42
C GLY A 174 10.27 -1.11 9.52
N TYR A 175 9.83 -1.63 8.36
CA TYR A 175 8.96 -0.93 7.41
C TYR A 175 7.62 -0.57 8.05
N LEU A 176 7.17 0.66 7.84
CA LEU A 176 5.82 1.12 8.16
C LEU A 176 5.09 1.41 6.85
N PHE A 177 3.89 0.88 6.71
CA PHE A 177 2.97 1.08 5.60
C PHE A 177 1.82 1.93 6.14
N THR A 178 1.65 3.15 5.63
CA THR A 178 0.84 4.18 6.29
C THR A 178 -0.56 4.39 5.74
N GLY A 179 -0.99 3.63 4.73
CA GLY A 179 -2.12 4.02 3.87
C GLY A 179 -2.03 5.49 3.48
N ASP A 180 -3.17 6.16 3.58
CA ASP A 180 -3.40 7.56 3.21
C ASP A 180 -3.12 8.55 4.35
N LEU A 181 -2.42 8.11 5.39
CA LEU A 181 -2.13 8.95 6.56
C LEU A 181 -1.07 10.02 6.31
N LEU A 182 -0.05 9.73 5.48
CA LEU A 182 1.12 10.59 5.31
C LEU A 182 1.44 10.85 3.85
N TYR A 183 1.18 12.07 3.41
CA TYR A 183 1.59 12.58 2.10
C TYR A 183 2.97 13.24 2.19
N LYS A 184 3.65 13.37 1.05
CA LYS A 184 4.85 14.21 0.88
C LYS A 184 4.52 15.61 1.43
N ASP A 185 5.22 16.01 2.49
CA ASP A 185 5.03 17.24 3.29
C ASP A 185 4.08 17.15 4.50
N THR A 186 3.55 15.98 4.86
CA THR A 186 2.75 15.84 6.09
C THR A 186 3.66 15.87 7.34
N PRO A 187 3.45 16.80 8.29
CA PRO A 187 4.22 16.80 9.53
C PRO A 187 3.95 15.51 10.31
N ILE A 188 5.00 14.72 10.56
CA ILE A 188 4.98 13.47 11.37
C ILE A 188 4.30 13.67 12.75
N GLN A 189 4.23 14.91 13.23
CA GLN A 189 3.62 15.33 14.49
C GLN A 189 2.09 15.09 14.56
N LYS A 190 1.39 14.92 13.42
CA LYS A 190 -0.05 14.66 13.38
C LYS A 190 -0.45 13.19 13.64
N LEU A 191 0.52 12.28 13.74
CA LEU A 191 0.25 10.84 13.73
C LEU A 191 -0.40 10.27 15.01
N GLY A 192 -0.73 11.05 16.03
CA GLY A 192 -1.29 10.52 17.29
C GLY A 192 -0.36 9.54 18.05
N TYR A 193 0.87 9.34 17.58
CA TYR A 193 1.85 8.44 18.19
C TYR A 193 2.11 8.83 19.65
N PRO A 194 2.31 7.86 20.57
CA PRO A 194 2.81 8.14 21.91
C PRO A 194 4.08 9.00 21.82
N ARG A 195 4.11 10.15 22.53
CA ARG A 195 5.22 11.13 22.52
C ARG A 195 6.62 10.51 22.66
N LYS A 196 6.72 9.32 23.26
CA LYS A 196 7.98 8.59 23.48
C LYS A 196 8.69 8.13 22.20
N LEU A 197 7.99 7.92 21.08
CA LEU A 197 8.63 7.56 19.79
C LEU A 197 9.00 8.79 18.96
N GLN A 198 8.22 9.88 19.06
CA GLN A 198 8.47 11.15 18.37
C GLN A 198 9.85 11.74 18.70
N GLN A 199 10.31 11.55 19.94
CA GLN A 199 11.58 12.11 20.41
C GLN A 199 12.82 11.29 20.02
N LYS A 200 12.64 10.03 19.57
CA LYS A 200 13.74 9.09 19.28
C LYS A 200 14.12 9.02 17.79
N HIS A 201 13.34 9.65 16.90
CA HIS A 201 13.41 9.39 15.46
C HIS A 201 13.47 10.67 14.59
N LYS A 202 14.33 11.64 14.94
CA LYS A 202 14.58 12.85 14.14
C LYS A 202 15.19 12.60 12.74
N ASN A 203 15.56 11.34 12.41
CA ASN A 203 16.30 10.95 11.20
C ASN A 203 15.62 9.81 10.41
N LEU A 204 14.28 9.78 10.38
CA LEU A 204 13.53 8.82 9.56
C LEU A 204 13.83 9.05 8.06
N LYS A 205 14.33 8.03 7.37
CA LYS A 205 14.38 8.01 5.89
C LYS A 205 13.05 7.47 5.39
N CYS A 206 12.23 8.30 4.74
CA CYS A 206 11.08 7.83 3.94
C CYS A 206 11.56 7.57 2.51
N ARG A 207 11.26 6.40 1.96
CA ARG A 207 11.35 6.16 0.51
C ARG A 207 9.99 6.52 -0.08
N TYR A 208 9.96 7.59 -0.85
CA TYR A 208 8.80 7.99 -1.64
C TYR A 208 8.81 7.17 -2.92
N PHE A 209 7.75 6.42 -3.20
CA PHE A 209 7.48 5.86 -4.52
C PHE A 209 6.88 6.96 -5.40
N SER A 210 7.66 8.00 -5.70
CA SER A 210 7.28 9.03 -6.67
C SER A 210 8.48 9.30 -7.56
N ASP A 211 8.56 8.60 -8.69
CA ASP A 211 9.49 9.01 -9.74
C ASP A 211 9.02 10.36 -10.28
N THR A 212 9.90 11.36 -10.14
CA THR A 212 9.97 12.61 -10.89
C THR A 212 8.63 13.28 -11.17
N HIS A 213 8.25 14.30 -10.41
CA HIS A 213 7.60 15.56 -10.84
C HIS A 213 7.33 16.39 -9.55
N PRO A 214 7.77 17.66 -9.47
CA PRO A 214 7.35 18.57 -8.40
C PRO A 214 5.95 19.06 -8.73
N PHE A 215 5.07 19.19 -7.74
CA PHE A 215 3.64 19.52 -7.84
C PHE A 215 2.73 18.35 -8.21
N GLU A 216 2.11 17.73 -7.20
CA GLU A 216 0.65 17.77 -6.99
C GLU A 216 0.31 17.10 -5.64
N ARG A 217 -0.67 17.67 -4.93
CA ARG A 217 -0.93 17.43 -3.50
C ARG A 217 -1.70 16.15 -3.16
N ASN A 218 -2.06 15.30 -4.13
CA ASN A 218 -3.08 14.28 -3.93
C ASN A 218 -2.71 12.92 -4.55
N SER A 219 -1.56 12.33 -4.20
CA SER A 219 -1.28 10.93 -4.55
C SER A 219 -1.04 10.15 -3.26
N GLY A 220 -1.72 9.00 -3.11
CA GLY A 220 -1.63 8.06 -1.99
C GLY A 220 -0.20 7.53 -1.84
N ILE A 221 0.64 8.35 -1.23
CA ILE A 221 2.04 8.04 -1.02
C ILE A 221 2.13 7.17 0.23
N LEU A 222 2.32 5.88 0.01
CA LEU A 222 2.69 4.99 1.09
C LEU A 222 4.16 5.23 1.49
N CYS A 223 4.38 5.96 2.58
CA CYS A 223 5.73 6.19 3.09
C CYS A 223 6.25 4.92 3.78
N LEU A 224 7.23 4.25 3.17
CA LEU A 224 8.03 3.22 3.83
C LEU A 224 8.96 3.88 4.86
N TYR A 225 8.64 3.79 6.16
CA TYR A 225 9.58 4.22 7.21
C TYR A 225 10.47 3.06 7.64
N PHE A 226 11.79 3.25 7.66
CA PHE A 226 12.68 2.32 8.35
C PHE A 226 12.74 2.67 9.84
N LEU A 227 12.12 1.84 10.68
CA LEU A 227 12.23 1.89 12.14
C LEU A 227 13.18 0.77 12.60
N PRO A 228 14.48 1.05 12.83
CA PRO A 228 15.41 0.01 13.25
C PRO A 228 14.88 -0.68 14.51
N SER A 229 14.83 -2.02 14.49
CA SER A 229 14.73 -2.80 15.72
C SER A 229 15.88 -2.39 16.65
N GLN A 230 15.61 -2.34 17.96
CA GLN A 230 16.61 -2.04 18.98
C GLN A 230 17.93 -2.80 18.70
N GLY A 231 18.99 -2.09 18.32
CA GLY A 231 20.31 -2.68 18.06
C GLY A 231 21.01 -2.13 16.81
N ASN A 232 21.91 -1.17 17.03
CA ASN A 232 23.01 -0.77 16.13
C ASN A 232 22.68 -0.57 14.64
N ALA A 233 22.21 0.63 14.30
CA ALA A 233 22.18 1.13 12.93
C ALA A 233 23.58 1.06 12.29
N ARG A 234 23.76 0.19 11.30
CA ARG A 234 24.88 0.27 10.36
C ARG A 234 24.38 1.00 9.11
N VAL A 235 25.03 2.12 8.82
CA VAL A 235 24.87 2.88 7.57
C VAL A 235 25.38 2.00 6.43
N LEU A 236 24.53 1.65 5.47
CA LEU A 236 24.99 1.11 4.19
C LEU A 236 25.60 2.27 3.40
N ASP A 237 26.93 2.20 3.25
CA ASP A 237 27.80 3.12 2.52
C ASP A 237 27.52 3.11 1.01
N ARG A 238 27.47 4.30 0.41
CA ARG A 238 27.23 4.56 -1.01
C ARG A 238 28.58 4.72 -1.75
N SER A 239 29.36 3.66 -1.89
CA SER A 239 30.66 3.76 -2.57
C SER A 239 30.91 2.80 -3.74
N LYS A 240 29.92 2.02 -4.20
CA LYS A 240 30.10 1.17 -5.40
C LYS A 240 28.81 0.98 -6.20
N GLU A 241 28.59 1.86 -7.17
CA GLU A 241 28.34 1.48 -8.58
C GLU A 241 28.13 2.74 -9.39
N ASN A 242 29.23 3.17 -10.01
CA ASN A 242 29.30 4.25 -10.98
C ASN A 242 29.70 3.57 -12.29
N LYS A 243 28.91 3.74 -13.36
CA LYS A 243 29.30 3.80 -14.78
C LYS A 243 28.05 3.62 -15.63
N TYR A 244 27.61 4.67 -16.32
CA TYR A 244 27.70 4.80 -17.78
C TYR A 244 26.99 6.09 -18.22
N ILE A 245 27.80 7.02 -18.77
CA ILE A 245 27.48 7.97 -19.87
C ILE A 245 26.53 9.13 -19.47
N GLY A 246 26.83 10.40 -19.71
CA GLY A 246 27.86 11.06 -20.48
C GLY A 246 27.41 12.52 -20.74
N LYS A 247 28.37 13.45 -20.71
CA LYS A 247 28.24 14.90 -20.93
C LYS A 247 27.38 15.27 -22.14
N ILE A 248 26.62 16.36 -22.03
CA ILE A 248 26.54 17.43 -23.05
C ILE A 248 26.53 18.77 -22.30
N GLN A 249 27.19 19.75 -22.94
CA GLN A 249 27.88 20.95 -22.45
C GLN A 249 27.09 21.92 -21.55
#